data_AF-A0A8T6BM09-F1
#
_entry.id   AF-A0A8T6BM09-F1
#
_cell.length_a   1.000
_cell.length_b   1.000
_cell.length_c   1.000
_cell.angle_alpha   90.00
_cell.angle_beta   90.00
_cell.angle_gamma   90.00
#
_symmetry.space_group_name_H-M   'P 1'
#
loop_
_entity.id
_entity.type
_entity.pdbx_description
1 polymer ?
#
loop_
_entity_poly.entity_id
_entity_poly.type
_entity_poly.pdbx_seq_one_letter_code
_entity_poly.pdbx_strand_id
1 'polypeptide(L)'
;MNFPLIANIVVFVVLLFALAQTRHKQWSLAKKVLVGLVMGVVFGLALHTIYGSDSQVLKDSVQWFNIVGNGYVQLLQMIVMPLVFASILSAVARLHNASQLGKISFLTIGTLLFTT
;
A
#
# COMPACT_ATOMS: atom_id res chain seq x y z
N MET A 1 -0.54 -27.72 -17.34
CA MET A 1 -0.70 -26.29 -16.99
C MET A 1 -2.12 -26.11 -16.51
N ASN A 2 -2.32 -25.71 -15.26
CA ASN A 2 -3.65 -25.70 -14.64
C ASN A 2 -4.50 -24.56 -15.21
N PHE A 3 -5.45 -24.90 -16.08
CA PHE A 3 -6.49 -24.00 -16.61
C PHE A 3 -7.11 -23.03 -15.56
N PRO A 4 -7.38 -23.44 -14.30
CA PRO A 4 -7.88 -22.51 -13.27
C PRO A 4 -6.89 -21.42 -12.82
N LEU A 5 -5.57 -21.66 -12.89
CA LEU A 5 -4.57 -20.63 -12.57
C LEU A 5 -4.64 -19.47 -13.55
N ILE A 6 -4.69 -19.81 -14.84
CA ILE A 6 -4.73 -18.85 -15.94
C ILE A 6 -6.03 -18.03 -15.85
N ALA A 7 -7.16 -18.67 -15.54
CA ALA A 7 -8.43 -17.98 -15.34
C ALA A 7 -8.38 -16.95 -14.20
N ASN A 8 -7.82 -17.29 -13.04
CA ASN A 8 -7.71 -16.35 -11.91
C ASN A 8 -6.79 -15.16 -12.20
N ILE A 9 -5.65 -15.41 -12.84
CA ILE A 9 -4.70 -14.36 -13.23
C ILE A 9 -5.35 -13.45 -14.28
N VAL A 10 -6.08 -14.01 -15.25
CA VAL A 10 -6.82 -13.22 -16.24
C VAL A 10 -7.91 -12.38 -15.56
N VAL A 11 -8.67 -12.93 -14.62
CA VAL A 11 -9.68 -12.16 -13.87
C VAL A 11 -9.02 -11.02 -13.09
N PHE A 12 -7.88 -11.28 -12.44
CA PHE A 12 -7.13 -10.23 -11.72
C PHE A 12 -6.62 -9.14 -12.66
N VAL A 13 -6.07 -9.51 -13.83
CA VAL A 13 -5.60 -8.56 -14.84
C VAL A 13 -6.77 -7.74 -15.40
N VAL A 14 -7.91 -8.37 -15.67
CA VAL A 14 -9.14 -7.68 -16.09
C VAL A 14 -9.64 -6.73 -15.00
N LEU A 15 -9.58 -7.12 -13.73
CA LEU A 15 -9.98 -6.30 -12.59
C LEU A 15 -9.04 -5.10 -12.43
N LEU A 16 -7.72 -5.31 -12.55
CA LEU A 16 -6.74 -4.23 -12.59
C LEU A 16 -6.97 -3.29 -13.78
N PHE A 17 -7.32 -3.82 -14.96
CA PHE A 17 -7.61 -3.00 -16.14
C PHE A 17 -8.91 -2.20 -15.97
N ALA A 18 -9.95 -2.77 -15.36
CA ALA A 18 -11.18 -2.06 -15.02
C ALA A 18 -10.91 -0.93 -14.00
N LEU A 19 -10.06 -1.18 -13.00
CA LEU A 19 -9.58 -0.15 -12.06
C LEU A 19 -8.75 0.92 -12.77
N ALA A 20 -7.88 0.53 -13.72
CA ALA A 20 -7.10 1.44 -14.53
C ALA A 20 -7.99 2.29 -15.47
N GLN A 21 -9.06 1.73 -16.02
CA GLN A 21 -10.06 2.46 -16.82
C GLN A 21 -10.77 3.53 -15.98
N THR A 22 -11.01 3.22 -14.70
CA THR A 22 -11.60 4.16 -13.72
C THR A 22 -10.67 5.37 -13.43
N ARG A 23 -9.40 5.31 -13.86
CA ARG A 23 -8.43 6.42 -13.78
C ARG A 23 -8.86 7.64 -14.62
N HIS A 24 -9.58 7.44 -15.72
CA HIS A 24 -10.08 8.52 -16.59
C HIS A 24 -11.19 9.37 -15.97
N LYS A 25 -11.86 8.88 -14.91
CA LYS A 25 -12.87 9.65 -14.19
C LYS A 25 -12.16 10.61 -13.22
N GLN A 26 -12.60 11.87 -13.19
CA GLN A 26 -12.05 13.01 -12.43
C GLN A 26 -12.21 12.87 -10.88
N TRP A 27 -12.26 11.64 -10.35
CA TRP A 27 -12.54 11.39 -8.94
C TRP A 27 -11.30 11.65 -8.07
N SER A 28 -11.55 12.14 -6.85
CA SER A 28 -10.52 12.30 -5.82
C SER A 28 -9.74 11.01 -5.60
N LEU A 29 -8.42 11.14 -5.43
CA LEU A 29 -7.48 10.04 -5.29
C LEU A 29 -7.84 9.13 -4.11
N ALA A 30 -8.33 9.71 -3.01
CA ALA A 30 -8.81 8.96 -1.84
C ALA A 30 -9.99 8.04 -2.18
N LYS A 31 -10.96 8.52 -2.97
CA LYS A 31 -12.11 7.70 -3.39
C LYS A 31 -11.67 6.55 -4.30
N LYS A 32 -10.67 6.78 -5.16
CA LYS A 32 -10.10 5.74 -6.04
C LYS A 32 -9.40 4.65 -5.23
N VAL A 33 -8.59 5.03 -4.24
CA VAL A 33 -7.91 4.08 -3.33
C VAL A 33 -8.92 3.27 -2.53
N LEU A 34 -9.95 3.92 -1.99
CA LEU A 34 -10.98 3.24 -1.19
C LEU A 34 -11.79 2.24 -2.04
N VAL A 35 -12.19 2.60 -3.26
CA VAL A 35 -12.84 1.66 -4.19
C VAL A 35 -11.92 0.50 -4.55
N GLY A 36 -10.63 0.78 -4.80
CA GLY A 36 -9.63 -0.26 -5.06
C GLY A 36 -9.45 -1.23 -3.89
N LEU A 37 -9.43 -0.71 -2.66
CA LEU A 37 -9.36 -1.52 -1.44
C LEU A 37 -10.59 -2.42 -1.30
N VAL A 38 -11.80 -1.86 -1.43
CA VAL A 38 -13.05 -2.62 -1.32
C VAL A 38 -13.11 -3.72 -2.38
N MET A 39 -12.82 -3.40 -3.64
CA MET A 39 -12.81 -4.41 -4.71
C MET A 39 -11.72 -5.48 -4.49
N GLY A 40 -10.53 -5.09 -4.04
CA GLY A 40 -9.44 -6.03 -3.73
C GLY A 40 -9.79 -6.99 -2.61
N VAL A 41 -10.41 -6.51 -1.53
CA VAL A 41 -10.87 -7.34 -0.40
C VAL A 41 -11.95 -8.31 -0.84
N VAL A 42 -12.98 -7.84 -1.56
CA VAL A 42 -14.07 -8.70 -2.07
C VAL A 42 -13.51 -9.79 -2.99
N PHE A 43 -12.59 -9.44 -3.88
CA PHE A 43 -11.93 -10.38 -4.78
C PHE A 43 -11.08 -11.41 -4.02
N GLY A 44 -10.28 -10.97 -3.05
CA GLY A 44 -9.46 -11.87 -2.22
C GLY A 44 -10.31 -12.87 -1.42
N LEU A 45 -11.44 -12.41 -0.85
CA LEU A 45 -12.39 -13.28 -0.15
C LEU A 45 -13.07 -14.27 -1.10
N ALA A 46 -13.50 -13.82 -2.28
CA ALA A 46 -14.10 -14.70 -3.29
C ALA A 46 -13.13 -15.82 -3.71
N LEU A 47 -11.87 -15.48 -3.96
CA LEU A 47 -10.83 -16.48 -4.27
C LEU A 47 -10.62 -17.48 -3.13
N HIS A 48 -10.59 -17.01 -1.88
CA HIS A 48 -10.48 -17.88 -0.71
C HIS A 48 -11.65 -18.86 -0.59
N THR A 49 -12.88 -18.41 -0.88
CA THR A 49 -14.09 -19.26 -0.81
C THR A 49 -14.23 -20.27 -1.95
N ILE A 50 -13.73 -19.95 -3.16
CA ILE A 50 -13.90 -20.82 -4.35
C ILE A 50 -12.86 -21.94 -4.37
N TYR A 51 -11.61 -21.66 -3.97
CA TYR A 51 -10.50 -22.59 -4.16
C TYR A 51 -10.14 -23.41 -2.92
N GLY A 52 -10.56 -22.98 -1.73
CA GLY A 52 -10.19 -23.62 -0.47
C GLY A 52 -8.68 -23.55 -0.18
N SER A 53 -8.32 -23.64 1.10
CA SER A 53 -6.96 -23.41 1.62
C SER A 53 -5.86 -24.35 1.10
N ASP A 54 -6.22 -25.38 0.34
CA ASP A 54 -5.37 -26.53 0.00
C ASP A 54 -4.92 -26.60 -1.48
N SER A 55 -5.36 -25.67 -2.35
CA SER A 55 -4.94 -25.73 -3.76
C SER A 55 -3.60 -25.03 -4.02
N GLN A 56 -2.66 -25.74 -4.65
CA GLN A 56 -1.40 -25.20 -5.20
C GLN A 56 -1.67 -23.96 -6.09
N VAL A 57 -2.83 -23.94 -6.75
CA VAL A 57 -3.33 -22.88 -7.63
C VAL A 57 -3.56 -21.56 -6.87
N LEU A 58 -4.00 -21.60 -5.61
CA LEU A 58 -4.18 -20.38 -4.83
C LEU A 58 -2.83 -19.77 -4.45
N LYS A 59 -1.87 -20.60 -4.02
CA LYS A 59 -0.52 -20.16 -3.64
C LYS A 59 0.21 -19.50 -4.81
N ASP A 60 0.16 -20.13 -5.99
CA ASP A 60 0.77 -19.58 -7.22
C ASP A 60 0.08 -18.28 -7.68
N SER A 61 -1.26 -18.18 -7.54
CA SER A 61 -2.00 -16.93 -7.85
C SER A 61 -1.63 -15.80 -6.89
N VAL A 62 -1.56 -16.09 -5.58
CA VAL A 62 -1.19 -15.11 -4.55
C VAL A 62 0.25 -14.64 -4.74
N GLN A 63 1.16 -15.53 -5.15
CA GLN A 63 2.53 -15.14 -5.48
C GLN A 63 2.58 -14.13 -6.64
N TRP A 64 1.75 -14.32 -7.68
CA TRP A 64 1.62 -13.36 -8.77
C TRP A 64 1.02 -12.02 -8.32
N PHE A 65 0.01 -12.03 -7.45
CA PHE A 65 -0.56 -10.79 -6.90
C PHE A 65 0.46 -10.04 -6.03
N ASN A 66 1.27 -10.78 -5.27
CA ASN A 66 2.35 -10.22 -4.46
C ASN A 66 3.41 -9.52 -5.30
N ILE A 67 3.65 -9.90 -6.56
CA ILE A 67 4.59 -9.15 -7.43
C ILE A 67 4.10 -7.71 -7.62
N VAL A 68 2.80 -7.53 -7.88
CA VAL A 68 2.20 -6.20 -8.06
C VAL A 68 2.17 -5.43 -6.73
N GLY A 69 1.76 -6.09 -5.64
CA GLY A 69 1.69 -5.47 -4.31
C GLY A 69 3.08 -5.08 -3.78
N ASN A 70 4.04 -6.00 -3.80
CA ASN A 70 5.42 -5.74 -3.38
C ASN A 70 6.08 -4.71 -4.28
N GLY A 71 5.84 -4.74 -5.59
CA GLY A 71 6.33 -3.71 -6.50
C GLY A 71 5.86 -2.31 -6.09
N TYR A 72 4.58 -2.15 -5.76
CA TYR A 72 4.05 -0.88 -5.24
C TYR A 72 4.73 -0.44 -3.93
N VAL A 73 4.86 -1.36 -2.96
CA VAL A 73 5.49 -1.07 -1.66
C VAL A 73 6.98 -0.72 -1.84
N GLN A 74 7.71 -1.41 -2.70
CA GLN A 74 9.11 -1.13 -3.00
C GLN A 74 9.29 0.25 -3.64
N LEU A 75 8.41 0.64 -4.55
CA LEU A 75 8.42 1.98 -5.13
C LEU A 75 8.17 3.06 -4.06
N LEU A 76 7.22 2.83 -3.14
CA LEU A 76 7.02 3.73 -2.01
C LEU A 76 8.26 3.78 -1.11
N GLN A 77 8.84 2.62 -0.78
CA GLN A 77 10.01 2.53 0.10
C GLN A 77 11.23 3.26 -0.48
N MET A 78 11.42 3.18 -1.81
CA MET A 78 12.46 3.92 -2.53
C MET A 78 12.33 5.45 -2.35
N ILE A 79 11.10 5.96 -2.26
CA ILE A 79 10.84 7.39 -2.05
C ILE A 79 10.97 7.75 -0.57
N VAL A 80 10.52 6.88 0.33
CA VAL A 80 10.47 7.16 1.78
C VAL A 80 11.87 7.38 2.35
N MET A 81 12.86 6.53 2.03
CA MET A 81 14.21 6.64 2.58
C MET A 81 14.87 8.02 2.33
N PRO A 82 14.96 8.53 1.09
CA PRO A 82 15.55 9.86 0.84
C PRO A 82 14.68 11.00 1.38
N LEU A 83 13.35 10.87 1.32
CA LEU A 83 12.43 11.89 1.80
C LEU A 83 12.55 12.10 3.32
N VAL A 84 12.70 11.03 4.10
CA VAL A 84 12.89 11.11 5.55
C VAL A 84 14.16 11.88 5.89
N PHE A 85 15.28 11.58 5.21
CA PHE A 85 16.53 12.30 5.41
C PHE A 85 16.40 13.80 5.06
N ALA A 86 15.85 14.11 3.88
CA ALA A 86 15.66 15.49 3.45
C ALA A 86 14.73 16.27 4.40
N SER A 87 13.66 15.63 4.88
CA SER A 87 12.70 16.19 5.82
C SER A 87 13.35 16.54 7.17
N ILE A 88 14.12 15.61 7.74
CA ILE A 88 14.83 15.82 9.01
C ILE A 88 15.89 16.92 8.84
N LEU A 89 16.70 16.85 7.79
CA LEU A 89 17.74 17.85 7.53
C LEU A 89 17.15 19.26 7.36
N SER A 90 16.05 19.37 6.60
CA SER A 90 15.32 20.63 6.44
C SER A 90 14.73 21.13 7.77
N ALA A 91 14.14 20.25 8.57
CA ALA A 91 13.60 20.59 9.87
C ALA A 91 14.71 21.14 10.80
N VAL A 92 15.83 20.42 10.91
CA VAL A 92 16.97 20.83 11.73
C VAL A 92 17.59 22.12 11.23
N ALA A 93 17.76 22.28 9.91
CA ALA A 93 18.34 23.50 9.33
C ALA A 93 17.46 24.75 9.54
N ARG A 94 16.14 24.60 9.63
CA ARG A 94 15.20 25.70 9.92
C ARG A 94 15.15 26.08 11.40
N LEU A 95 15.66 25.23 12.29
CA LEU A 95 15.74 25.49 13.72
C LEU A 95 17.02 26.25 14.06
N HIS A 96 16.92 27.58 14.09
CA HIS A 96 18.03 28.48 14.43
C HIS A 96 18.40 28.44 15.92
N ASN A 97 17.48 28.00 16.80
CA ASN A 97 17.66 27.94 18.25
C ASN A 97 17.55 26.50 18.76
N ALA A 98 18.65 25.92 19.23
CA ALA A 98 18.68 24.57 19.81
C ALA A 98 17.72 24.40 21.02
N SER A 99 17.44 25.49 21.75
CA SER A 99 16.48 25.47 22.87
C SER A 99 15.03 25.20 22.43
N GLN A 100 14.64 25.61 21.22
CA GLN A 100 13.30 25.34 20.69
C GLN A 100 13.15 23.86 20.27
N LEU A 101 14.23 23.24 19.80
CA LEU A 101 14.27 21.81 19.49
C LEU A 101 13.99 20.97 20.75
N GLY A 102 14.65 21.28 21.86
CA GLY A 102 14.47 20.56 23.13
C GLY A 102 13.04 20.61 23.66
N LYS A 103 12.36 21.77 23.55
CA LYS A 103 10.95 21.91 23.96
C LYS A 103 10.00 21.10 23.07
N ILE A 104 10.20 21.13 21.75
CA ILE A 104 9.40 20.36 20.80
C ILE A 104 9.60 18.86 21.01
N SER A 105 10.84 18.41 21.18
CA SER A 105 11.16 17.01 21.49
C SER A 105 10.53 16.57 22.81
N PHE A 106 10.60 17.38 23.87
CA PHE A 106 9.99 17.07 25.16
C PHE A 106 8.46 16.95 25.06
N LEU A 107 7.79 17.89 24.38
CA LEU A 107 6.34 17.82 24.14
C LEU A 107 5.94 16.61 23.29
N THR A 108 6.72 16.29 22.26
CA THR A 108 6.45 15.14 21.38
C THR A 108 6.62 13.83 22.13
N ILE A 109 7.73 13.65 22.86
CA ILE A 109 7.99 12.46 23.67
C ILE A 109 6.92 12.33 24.76
N GLY A 110 6.58 13.41 25.46
CA GLY A 110 5.53 13.40 26.48
C GLY A 110 4.15 13.02 25.91
N THR A 111 3.80 13.54 24.74
CA THR A 111 2.53 13.20 24.07
C THR A 111 2.50 11.76 23.58
N LEU A 112 3.60 11.27 23.00
CA LEU A 112 3.73 9.88 22.58
C LEU A 112 3.63 8.95 23.79
N LEU A 113 4.40 9.15 24.85
CA LEU A 113 4.31 8.34 26.08
C LEU A 113 2.94 8.39 26.78
N PHE A 114 2.14 9.42 26.52
CA PHE A 114 0.78 9.50 27.03
C PHE A 114 -0.24 8.77 26.14
N THR A 115 0.00 8.75 24.82
CA THR A 115 -0.93 8.18 23.82
C THR A 115 -0.63 6.72 23.48
N THR A 116 0.64 6.33 23.51
CA THR A 116 1.10 4.92 23.47
C THR A 116 1.16 4.37 24.87
#